data_AF-A0A7W5Z1S8-F1
#
_entry.id   AF-A0A7W5Z1S8-F1
#
_cell.length_a   1.000
_cell.length_b   1.000
_cell.length_c   1.000
_cell.angle_alpha   90.00
_cell.angle_beta   90.00
_cell.angle_gamma   90.00
#
_symmetry.space_group_name_H-M   'P 1'
#
loop_
_entity.id
_entity.type
_entity.pdbx_description
1 polymer ?
#
loop_
_entity_poly.entity_id
_entity_poly.type
_entity_poly.pdbx_seq_one_letter_code
_entity_poly.pdbx_strand_id
1 'polypeptide(L)'
;MFGLPVAAIVGGLLGLSVGLLGHGLANRVIESWLDAAERDEDEPVAMTRGELEKWIVGLRRMVFVGTVIVFPVAGFLIGLAIGG
;
A
#
# COMPACT_ATOMS: atom_id res chain seq x y z
N MET A 1 -16.61 -12.60 -29.61
CA MET A 1 -16.46 -12.34 -28.16
C MET A 1 -14.99 -12.14 -27.88
N PHE A 2 -14.52 -10.90 -27.75
CA PHE A 2 -13.16 -10.62 -27.31
C PHE A 2 -13.12 -10.86 -25.80
N GLY A 3 -12.76 -12.07 -25.38
CA GLY A 3 -12.51 -12.37 -23.97
C GLY A 3 -11.28 -11.60 -23.52
N LEU A 4 -11.31 -11.06 -22.29
CA LEU A 4 -10.12 -10.51 -21.66
C LEU A 4 -9.01 -11.58 -21.66
N PRO A 5 -7.76 -11.24 -22.06
CA PRO A 5 -6.67 -12.19 -22.04
C PRO A 5 -6.50 -12.75 -20.63
N VAL A 6 -6.40 -14.08 -20.51
CA VAL A 6 -6.20 -14.74 -19.20
C VAL A 6 -4.96 -14.16 -18.49
N ALA A 7 -3.92 -13.82 -19.25
CA ALA A 7 -2.72 -13.17 -18.74
C ALA A 7 -3.01 -11.82 -18.03
N ALA A 8 -3.96 -11.02 -18.51
CA ALA A 8 -4.35 -9.76 -17.87
C ALA A 8 -5.08 -9.98 -16.54
N ILE A 9 -5.96 -10.98 -16.49
CA ILE A 9 -6.68 -11.34 -15.25
C ILE A 9 -5.67 -11.87 -14.22
N VAL A 10 -4.78 -12.79 -14.63
CA VAL A 10 -3.72 -13.32 -13.77
C VAL A 10 -2.79 -12.22 -13.29
N GLY A 11 -2.37 -11.32 -14.19
CA GLY A 11 -1.54 -10.17 -13.85
C GLY A 11 -2.20 -9.26 -12.81
N GLY A 12 -3.49 -8.96 -12.95
CA GLY A 12 -4.24 -8.16 -11.98
C GLY A 12 -4.33 -8.81 -10.59
N LEU A 13 -4.58 -10.13 -10.54
CA LEU A 13 -4.61 -10.90 -9.29
C LEU A 13 -3.23 -10.98 -8.62
N LEU A 14 -2.16 -11.13 -9.40
CA LEU A 14 -0.79 -11.08 -8.90
C LEU A 14 -0.44 -9.70 -8.37
N GLY A 15 -0.83 -8.64 -9.08
CA GLY A 15 -0.71 -7.26 -8.62
C GLY A 15 -1.40 -7.06 -7.27
N LEU A 16 -2.65 -7.49 -7.14
CA LEU A 16 -3.39 -7.44 -5.87
C LEU A 16 -2.67 -8.20 -4.75
N SER A 17 -2.19 -9.40 -5.02
CA SER A 17 -1.48 -10.23 -4.05
C SER A 17 -0.21 -9.52 -3.53
N VAL A 18 0.58 -8.94 -4.44
CA VAL A 18 1.77 -8.15 -4.08
C VAL A 18 1.38 -6.90 -3.29
N GLY A 19 0.34 -6.18 -3.71
CA GLY A 19 -0.19 -5.04 -2.98
C GLY A 19 -0.55 -5.40 -1.54
N LEU A 20 -1.25 -6.52 -1.31
CA LEU A 20 -1.67 -6.96 0.02
C LEU A 20 -0.49 -7.32 0.92
N LEU A 21 0.54 -7.96 0.38
CA LEU A 21 1.79 -8.22 1.11
C LEU A 21 2.48 -6.91 1.49
N GLY A 22 2.58 -5.96 0.55
CA GLY A 22 3.12 -4.63 0.79
C GLY A 22 2.33 -3.84 1.83
N HIS A 23 1.00 -3.95 1.82
CA HIS A 23 0.12 -3.34 2.82
C HIS A 23 0.40 -3.83 4.23
N GLY A 24 0.56 -5.15 4.41
CA GLY A 24 0.91 -5.75 5.69
C GLY A 24 2.25 -5.25 6.22
N LEU A 25 3.26 -5.18 5.35
CA LEU A 25 4.58 -4.63 5.68
C LEU A 25 4.52 -3.15 6.06
N ALA A 26 3.81 -2.33 5.27
CA ALA A 26 3.65 -0.91 5.53
C ALA A 26 2.95 -0.64 6.86
N ASN A 27 1.90 -1.40 7.20
CA ASN A 27 1.23 -1.26 8.51
C ASN A 27 2.16 -1.57 9.68
N ARG A 28 3.01 -2.60 9.56
CA ARG A 28 4.01 -2.92 10.60
C ARG A 28 5.04 -1.81 10.78
N VAL A 29 5.49 -1.20 9.67
CA VAL A 29 6.43 -0.06 9.73
C VAL A 29 5.77 1.14 10.40
N ILE A 30 4.53 1.46 10.02
CA ILE A 30 3.74 2.54 10.65
C ILE A 30 3.58 2.31 12.15
N GLU A 31 3.28 1.08 12.58
CA GLU A 31 3.20 0.71 13.99
C GLU A 31 4.56 0.87 14.68
N SER A 32 5.65 0.43 14.06
CA SER A 32 6.99 0.63 14.64
C SER A 32 7.37 2.11 14.82
N TRP A 33 6.92 2.99 13.92
CA TRP A 33 7.15 4.43 14.04
C TRP A 33 6.32 5.05 15.14
N LEU A 34 5.08 4.60 15.35
CA LEU A 34 4.25 4.99 16.48
C LEU A 34 4.86 4.57 17.81
N ASP A 35 5.27 3.29 17.91
CA ASP A 35 5.90 2.75 19.12
C ASP A 35 7.21 3.47 19.47
N ALA A 36 7.98 3.88 18.46
CA ALA A 36 9.19 4.67 18.66
C ALA A 36 8.85 6.09 19.14
N ALA A 37 7.86 6.74 18.52
CA ALA A 37 7.42 8.07 18.91
C ALA A 37 6.80 8.13 20.32
N GLU A 38 6.17 7.04 20.80
CA GLU A 38 5.68 6.94 22.18
C GLU A 38 6.80 6.70 23.21
N ARG A 39 7.98 6.22 22.80
CA ARG A 39 9.11 5.96 23.71
C ARG A 39 10.03 7.17 23.90
N ASP A 40 10.10 8.07 22.91
CA ASP A 40 10.92 9.29 22.95
C ASP A 40 10.16 10.50 23.56
N GLU A 41 9.54 10.34 24.75
CA GLU A 41 8.84 11.44 25.42
C GLU A 41 9.77 12.60 25.86
N ASP A 42 11.09 12.40 25.86
CA ASP A 42 12.09 13.38 26.34
C ASP A 42 12.77 14.20 25.22
N GLU A 43 12.56 13.89 23.94
CA GLU A 43 13.11 14.69 22.83
C GLU A 43 12.11 15.77 22.35
N PRO A 44 12.59 16.95 21.90
CA PRO A 44 11.73 17.95 21.30
C PRO A 44 11.12 17.41 20.00
N VAL A 45 9.91 16.87 20.11
CA VAL A 45 9.22 16.22 18.99
C VAL A 45 8.90 17.26 17.91
N ALA A 46 9.33 17.00 16.68
CA ALA A 46 9.12 17.89 15.53
C ALA A 46 7.64 18.08 15.13
N MET A 47 6.74 17.27 15.69
CA MET A 47 5.33 17.21 15.33
C MET A 47 4.49 16.84 16.56
N THR A 48 3.35 17.49 16.75
CA THR A 48 2.44 17.13 17.86
C THR A 48 1.80 15.75 17.63
N ARG A 49 1.42 15.04 18.70
CA ARG A 49 0.74 13.73 18.61
C ARG A 49 -0.46 13.74 17.66
N GLY A 50 -1.29 14.79 17.72
CA GLY A 50 -2.48 14.90 16.87
C GLY A 50 -2.16 15.14 15.38
N GLU A 51 -1.02 15.75 15.07
CA GLU A 51 -0.54 15.89 13.69
C GLU A 51 0.04 14.58 13.17
N LEU A 52 0.76 13.84 14.02
CA LEU A 52 1.29 12.51 13.70
C LEU A 52 0.16 11.51 13.41
N GLU A 53 -0.89 11.49 14.25
CA GLU A 53 -2.07 10.64 14.03
C GLU A 53 -2.76 10.96 12.69
N LYS A 54 -2.96 12.25 12.37
CA LYS A 54 -3.53 12.66 11.07
C LYS A 54 -2.67 12.23 9.90
N TRP A 55 -1.35 12.39 10.02
CA TRP A 55 -0.42 12.00 8.97
C TRP A 55 -0.45 10.48 8.74
N ILE A 56 -0.48 9.69 9.80
CA ILE A 56 -0.57 8.23 9.74
C ILE A 56 -1.89 7.76 9.13
N VAL A 57 -3.02 8.38 9.47
CA VAL A 57 -4.30 8.07 8.83
C VAL A 57 -4.24 8.34 7.33
N GLY A 58 -3.62 9.46 6.93
CA GLY A 58 -3.38 9.79 5.53
C GLY A 58 -2.51 8.74 4.83
N LEU A 59 -1.38 8.36 5.46
CA LEU A 59 -0.46 7.36 4.94
C LEU A 59 -1.13 5.99 4.80
N ARG A 60 -1.85 5.51 5.82
CA ARG A 60 -2.60 4.24 5.77
C ARG A 60 -3.59 4.21 4.60
N ARG A 61 -4.30 5.32 4.35
CA ARG A 61 -5.20 5.46 3.19
C ARG A 61 -4.45 5.41 1.86
N MET A 62 -3.32 6.10 1.74
CA MET A 62 -2.51 6.06 0.51
C MET A 62 -1.99 4.64 0.23
N VAL A 63 -1.47 3.96 1.25
CA VAL A 63 -1.00 2.57 1.13
C VAL A 63 -2.15 1.65 0.72
N PHE A 64 -3.34 1.81 1.31
CA PHE A 64 -4.53 1.05 0.94
C PHE A 64 -4.95 1.28 -0.51
N VAL A 65 -5.01 2.53 -0.96
CA VAL A 65 -5.32 2.89 -2.36
C VAL A 65 -4.28 2.30 -3.31
N GLY A 66 -2.99 2.41 -2.99
CA GLY A 66 -1.93 1.77 -3.75
C GLY A 66 -2.18 0.28 -3.91
N THR A 67 -2.46 -0.39 -2.80
CA THR A 67 -2.68 -1.85 -2.72
C THR A 67 -3.88 -2.33 -3.52
N VAL A 68 -5.03 -1.66 -3.39
CA VAL A 68 -6.31 -2.14 -3.95
C VAL A 68 -6.55 -1.65 -5.38
N ILE A 69 -5.88 -0.57 -5.79
CA ILE A 69 -6.11 0.05 -7.10
C ILE A 69 -4.85 0.00 -7.95
N VAL A 70 -3.76 0.64 -7.48
CA VAL A 70 -2.58 0.86 -8.32
C VAL A 70 -1.89 -0.46 -8.67
N PHE A 71 -1.63 -1.32 -7.70
CA PHE A 71 -0.96 -2.60 -7.91
C PHE A 71 -1.76 -3.56 -8.81
N PRO A 72 -3.07 -3.79 -8.61
CA PRO A 72 -3.89 -4.61 -9.51
C PRO A 72 -3.96 -4.03 -10.92
N VAL A 73 -4.13 -2.72 -11.07
CA VAL A 73 -4.16 -2.08 -12.40
C VAL A 73 -2.82 -2.24 -13.10
N ALA A 74 -1.70 -2.02 -12.41
CA ALA A 74 -0.38 -2.22 -12.98
C ALA A 74 -0.16 -3.66 -13.43
N GLY A 75 -0.50 -4.64 -12.58
CA GLY A 75 -0.42 -6.05 -12.92
C GLY A 75 -1.31 -6.44 -14.10
N PHE A 76 -2.52 -5.90 -14.16
CA PHE A 76 -3.45 -6.11 -15.27
C PHE A 76 -2.91 -5.55 -16.59
N LEU A 77 -2.37 -4.33 -16.58
CA LEU A 77 -1.77 -3.69 -17.76
C LEU A 77 -0.53 -4.44 -18.26
N ILE A 78 0.32 -4.93 -17.35
CA ILE A 78 1.45 -5.78 -17.69
C ILE A 78 0.97 -7.09 -18.34
N GLY A 79 -0.07 -7.72 -17.76
CA GLY A 79 -0.65 -8.93 -18.33
C GLY A 79 -1.30 -8.72 -19.71
N LEU A 80 -1.87 -7.54 -19.98
CA LEU A 80 -2.33 -7.15 -21.32
C LEU A 80 -1.15 -6.99 -22.28
N ALA A 81 -0.06 -6.37 -21.86
CA ALA A 81 1.11 -6.12 -22.70
C ALA A 81 1.85 -7.42 -23.10
N ILE A 82 1.82 -8.45 -22.23
CA ILE A 82 2.49 -9.73 -22.47
C ILE A 82 1.57 -10.73 -23.19
N GLY A 83 0.27 -10.70 -22.92
CA GLY A 83 -0.70 -11.65 -23.47
C GLY A 83 -1.46 -11.18 -24.72
N GLY A 84 -1.13 -10.01 -25.24
CA GLY A 84 -1.68 -9.42 -26.46
C GLY A 84 -0.92 -9.78 -27.72
#